data_AF-A0A2V6AYT3-F1
#
_entry.id   AF-A0A2V6AYT3-F1
#
_cell.length_a   1.000
_cell.length_b   1.000
_cell.length_c   1.000
_cell.angle_alpha   90.00
_cell.angle_beta   90.00
_cell.angle_gamma   90.00
#
_symmetry.space_group_name_H-M   'P 1'
#
loop_
_entity.id
_entity.type
_entity.pdbx_description
1 polymer ?
#
loop_
_entity_poly.entity_id
_entity_poly.type
_entity_poly.pdbx_seq_one_letter_code
_entity_poly.pdbx_strand_id
1 'polypeptide(L)'
;MLRAVASLTIFLTAMQLNAHKVVSDYGLAPISLPGASGVVALDYFAYDRSTGKLWVPASNTGNVDVIDENSDAVSQVTGFKTGEIELRGRKVPLGPTAVSVGDGVVYIGNRGDSSLCVIDAQS
;
A
#
# COMPACT_ATOMS: atom_id res chain seq x y z
N MET A 1 -57.63 -52.53 15.97
CA MET A 1 -57.82 -51.11 15.56
C MET A 1 -56.47 -50.59 15.08
N LEU A 2 -56.35 -50.28 13.79
CA LEU A 2 -55.10 -49.90 13.12
C LEU A 2 -54.86 -48.39 13.26
N ARG A 3 -53.72 -47.97 13.83
CA ARG A 3 -53.35 -46.55 13.95
C ARG A 3 -52.57 -46.12 12.69
N ALA A 4 -53.11 -45.19 11.93
CA ALA A 4 -52.41 -44.53 10.82
C ALA A 4 -51.56 -43.37 11.36
N VAL A 5 -50.28 -43.32 11.00
CA VAL A 5 -49.38 -42.19 11.26
C VAL A 5 -49.32 -41.35 10.01
N ALA A 6 -49.71 -40.08 10.08
CA ALA A 6 -49.58 -39.13 8.98
C ALA A 6 -48.20 -38.48 9.03
N SER A 7 -47.40 -38.63 7.97
CA SER A 7 -46.15 -37.88 7.80
C SER A 7 -46.44 -36.48 7.24
N LEU A 8 -45.92 -35.46 7.92
CA LEU A 8 -45.97 -34.07 7.48
C LEU A 8 -44.63 -33.71 6.80
N THR A 9 -44.66 -33.51 5.48
CA THR A 9 -43.47 -33.15 4.70
C THR A 9 -43.29 -31.64 4.71
N ILE A 10 -42.19 -31.15 5.27
CA ILE A 10 -41.82 -29.72 5.27
C ILE A 10 -40.91 -29.46 4.07
N PHE A 11 -41.36 -28.64 3.12
CA PHE A 11 -40.53 -28.14 2.02
C PHE A 11 -39.77 -26.89 2.47
N LEU A 12 -38.44 -26.99 2.64
CA LEU A 12 -37.58 -25.81 2.76
C LEU A 12 -37.39 -25.19 1.37
N THR A 13 -37.96 -24.02 1.14
CA THR A 13 -37.59 -23.17 0.00
C THR A 13 -36.27 -22.47 0.30
N ALA A 14 -35.20 -22.85 -0.39
CA ALA A 14 -33.93 -22.13 -0.32
C ALA A 14 -34.10 -20.75 -0.98
N MET A 15 -34.12 -19.67 -0.19
CA MET A 15 -33.95 -18.33 -0.73
C MET A 15 -32.49 -18.16 -1.18
N GLN A 16 -32.28 -17.87 -2.46
CA GLN A 16 -30.96 -17.49 -2.96
C GLN A 16 -30.57 -16.15 -2.34
N LEU A 17 -29.53 -16.14 -1.50
CA LEU A 17 -28.85 -14.91 -1.11
C LEU A 17 -28.14 -14.37 -2.36
N ASN A 18 -28.73 -13.36 -3.00
CA ASN A 18 -28.01 -12.55 -3.97
C ASN A 18 -27.00 -11.70 -3.20
N ALA A 19 -25.75 -12.16 -3.13
CA ALA A 19 -24.65 -11.33 -2.69
C ALA A 19 -24.62 -10.07 -3.56
N HIS A 20 -24.63 -8.89 -2.94
CA HIS A 20 -24.48 -7.63 -3.65
C HIS A 20 -23.12 -7.65 -4.34
N LYS A 21 -23.12 -7.74 -5.67
CA LYS A 21 -21.89 -7.59 -6.46
C LYS A 21 -21.44 -6.15 -6.23
N VAL A 22 -20.40 -5.94 -5.42
CA VAL A 22 -19.77 -4.63 -5.26
C VAL A 22 -19.11 -4.31 -6.60
N VAL A 23 -19.85 -3.62 -7.45
CA VAL A 23 -19.28 -2.94 -8.61
C VAL A 23 -18.77 -1.62 -8.05
N SER A 24 -17.46 -1.53 -7.86
CA SER A 24 -16.83 -0.31 -7.41
C SER A 24 -17.00 0.80 -8.45
N ASP A 25 -17.41 2.00 -8.03
CA ASP A 25 -17.48 3.21 -8.87
C ASP A 25 -16.13 3.93 -8.97
N TYR A 26 -15.02 3.17 -8.93
CA TYR A 26 -13.68 3.72 -9.09
C TYR A 26 -12.97 3.08 -10.28
N GLY A 27 -12.20 3.90 -10.99
CA GLY A 27 -11.24 3.45 -11.99
C GLY A 27 -9.92 3.03 -11.34
N LEU A 28 -9.22 2.07 -11.94
CA LEU A 28 -7.85 1.73 -11.56
C LEU A 28 -6.89 2.33 -12.58
N ALA A 29 -6.01 3.21 -12.14
CA ALA A 29 -4.93 3.76 -12.94
C ALA A 29 -3.58 3.34 -12.32
N PRO A 30 -2.70 2.66 -13.05
CA PRO A 30 -1.36 2.33 -12.56
C PRO A 30 -0.46 3.58 -12.60
N ILE A 31 0.27 3.83 -11.52
CA ILE A 31 1.32 4.85 -11.45
C ILE A 31 2.68 4.16 -11.43
N SER A 32 3.53 4.51 -12.39
CA SER A 32 4.88 3.96 -12.49
C SER A 32 5.81 4.66 -11.49
N LEU A 33 6.50 3.88 -10.66
CA LEU A 33 7.55 4.37 -9.77
C LEU A 33 8.88 4.51 -10.54
N PRO A 34 9.44 5.73 -10.71
CA PRO A 34 10.61 5.92 -11.53
C PRO A 34 11.83 5.16 -11.01
N GLY A 35 12.50 4.42 -11.90
CA GLY A 35 13.67 3.60 -11.58
C GLY A 35 13.35 2.22 -11.00
N ALA A 36 12.08 1.91 -10.71
CA ALA A 36 11.68 0.57 -10.31
C ALA A 36 11.70 -0.37 -11.52
N SER A 37 12.48 -1.45 -11.43
CA SER A 37 12.59 -2.51 -12.45
C SER A 37 11.94 -3.83 -12.02
N GLY A 38 11.27 -3.85 -10.87
CA GLY A 38 10.69 -5.05 -10.28
C GLY A 38 9.95 -4.74 -8.97
N VAL A 39 9.95 -5.71 -8.05
CA VAL A 39 9.27 -5.58 -6.75
C VAL A 39 9.95 -4.49 -5.91
N VAL A 40 9.16 -3.50 -5.48
CA VAL A 40 9.55 -2.50 -4.47
C VAL A 40 9.07 -2.99 -3.11
N ALA A 41 9.99 -3.21 -2.18
CA ALA A 41 9.68 -3.66 -0.82
C ALA A 41 9.69 -2.48 0.15
N LEU A 42 8.55 -2.16 0.77
CA LEU A 42 8.40 -1.11 1.77
C LEU A 42 7.58 -1.59 2.97
N ASP A 43 7.72 -0.94 4.12
CA ASP A 43 6.95 -1.24 5.33
C ASP A 43 5.63 -0.46 5.35
N TYR A 44 5.70 0.86 5.14
CA TYR A 44 4.54 1.73 5.02
C TYR A 44 4.88 3.04 4.29
N PHE A 45 3.86 3.62 3.65
CA PHE A 45 3.88 4.92 3.00
C PHE A 45 2.99 5.90 3.76
N ALA A 46 3.05 7.19 3.43
CA ALA A 46 2.24 8.21 4.09
C ALA A 46 1.52 9.10 3.07
N TYR A 47 0.25 9.40 3.36
CA TYR A 47 -0.50 10.43 2.65
C TYR A 47 -0.61 11.67 3.53
N ASP A 48 -0.14 12.80 3.00
CA ASP A 48 -0.19 14.10 3.66
C ASP A 48 -1.36 14.92 3.09
N ARG A 49 -2.44 14.99 3.87
CA ARG A 49 -3.63 15.78 3.51
C ARG A 49 -3.37 17.27 3.41
N SER A 50 -2.34 17.80 4.07
CA SER A 50 -2.06 19.24 4.05
C SER A 50 -1.45 19.70 2.73
N THR A 51 -0.77 18.80 2.03
CA THR A 51 -0.08 19.06 0.76
C THR A 51 -0.70 18.31 -0.43
N GLY A 52 -1.62 17.37 -0.20
CA GLY A 52 -2.16 16.51 -1.24
C GLY A 52 -1.11 15.54 -1.82
N LYS A 53 -0.06 15.23 -1.04
CA LYS A 53 1.06 14.40 -1.49
C LYS A 53 0.98 13.00 -0.88
N LEU A 54 1.15 11.99 -1.73
CA LEU A 54 1.39 10.61 -1.32
C LEU A 54 2.89 10.31 -1.40
N TRP A 55 3.49 9.98 -0.26
CA TRP A 55 4.92 9.72 -0.11
C TRP A 55 5.19 8.21 -0.10
N VAL A 56 5.76 7.71 -1.18
CA VAL A 56 6.02 6.27 -1.41
C VAL A 56 7.52 6.00 -1.32
N PRO A 57 8.01 5.36 -0.24
CA PRO A 57 9.41 4.97 -0.16
C PRO A 57 9.71 3.86 -1.17
N ALA A 58 10.56 4.16 -2.16
CA ALA A 58 10.86 3.28 -3.28
C ALA A 58 12.11 2.40 -3.06
N SER A 59 12.52 2.22 -1.80
CA SER A 59 13.41 1.15 -1.34
C SER A 59 14.68 0.95 -2.17
N ASN A 60 14.74 -0.09 -3.00
CA ASN A 60 15.90 -0.47 -3.79
C ASN A 60 16.26 0.54 -4.89
N THR A 61 15.41 1.52 -5.18
CA THR A 61 15.74 2.64 -6.08
C THR A 61 16.60 3.71 -5.40
N GLY A 62 16.65 3.74 -4.07
CA GLY A 62 17.32 4.81 -3.32
C GLY A 62 16.56 6.14 -3.32
N ASN A 63 15.25 6.11 -3.61
CA ASN A 63 14.40 7.30 -3.68
C ASN A 63 13.14 7.15 -2.83
N VAL A 64 12.52 8.29 -2.51
CA VAL A 64 11.12 8.37 -2.09
C VAL A 64 10.36 9.09 -3.20
N ASP A 65 9.38 8.40 -3.78
CA ASP A 65 8.52 8.97 -4.81
C ASP A 65 7.40 9.78 -4.14
N VAL A 66 7.10 10.94 -4.70
CA VAL A 66 6.08 11.86 -4.19
C VAL A 66 5.05 12.05 -5.29
N ILE A 67 3.84 11.57 -5.02
CA ILE A 67 2.74 11.55 -5.99
C ILE A 67 1.75 12.65 -5.62
N ASP A 68 1.45 13.52 -6.57
CA ASP A 68 0.39 14.51 -6.45
C ASP A 68 -0.98 13.86 -6.64
N GLU A 69 -1.90 14.06 -5.68
CA GLU A 69 -3.21 13.39 -5.67
C GLU A 69 -4.15 13.79 -6.82
N ASN A 70 -3.94 14.95 -7.43
CA ASN A 70 -4.86 15.51 -8.42
C ASN A 70 -4.43 15.16 -9.85
N SER A 71 -3.13 15.04 -10.06
CA SER A 71 -2.53 14.90 -11.39
C SER A 71 -1.83 13.56 -11.63
N ASP A 72 -1.66 12.74 -10.59
CA ASP A 72 -0.82 11.53 -10.59
C ASP A 72 0.65 11.81 -10.96
N ALA A 73 1.07 13.08 -10.95
CA ALA A 73 2.45 13.46 -11.26
C ALA A 73 3.39 12.94 -10.18
N VAL A 74 4.51 12.34 -10.61
CA VAL A 74 5.51 11.75 -9.72
C VAL A 74 6.78 12.60 -9.73
N SER A 75 7.18 13.09 -8.56
CA SER A 75 8.51 13.64 -8.30
C SER A 75 9.29 12.72 -7.34
N GLN A 76 10.58 13.00 -7.12
CA GLN A 76 11.42 12.13 -6.28
C GLN A 76 12.26 12.95 -5.30
N VAL A 77 12.28 12.52 -4.04
CA VAL A 77 13.38 12.83 -3.12
C VAL A 77 14.45 11.77 -3.31
N THR A 78 15.64 12.19 -3.72
CA THR A 78 16.73 11.31 -4.15
C THR A 78 17.92 11.35 -3.20
N GLY A 79 18.90 10.47 -3.42
CA GLY A 79 20.18 10.51 -2.70
C GLY A 79 20.26 9.62 -1.46
N PHE A 80 19.27 8.76 -1.24
CA PHE A 80 19.33 7.79 -0.15
C PHE A 80 20.29 6.66 -0.49
N LYS A 81 21.14 6.28 0.47
CA LYS A 81 22.01 5.11 0.32
C LYS A 81 21.17 3.85 0.34
N THR A 82 21.48 2.93 -0.58
CA THR A 82 21.01 1.54 -0.51
C THR A 82 22.07 0.66 0.15
N GLY A 83 21.62 -0.45 0.74
CA GLY A 83 22.48 -1.43 1.38
C GLY A 83 21.89 -2.84 1.29
N GLU A 84 22.77 -3.85 1.30
CA GLU A 84 22.38 -5.26 1.29
C GLU A 84 21.93 -5.70 2.69
N ILE A 85 20.65 -6.05 2.82
CA ILE A 85 20.03 -6.47 4.07
C ILE A 85 19.58 -7.93 3.96
N GLU A 86 19.82 -8.71 5.00
CA GLU A 86 19.35 -10.09 5.10
C GLU A 86 17.84 -10.11 5.41
N LEU A 87 17.03 -10.58 4.45
CA LEU A 87 15.59 -10.73 4.58
C LEU A 87 15.19 -12.16 4.22
N ARG A 88 14.70 -12.92 5.21
CA ARG A 88 14.25 -14.32 5.04
C ARG A 88 15.30 -15.23 4.38
N GLY A 89 16.57 -15.09 4.77
CA GLY A 89 17.67 -15.91 4.27
C GLY A 89 18.19 -15.51 2.88
N ARG A 90 17.86 -14.30 2.42
CA ARG A 90 18.36 -13.72 1.16
C ARG A 90 18.88 -12.32 1.42
N LYS A 91 19.97 -11.95 0.77
CA LYS A 91 20.41 -10.55 0.69
C LYS A 91 19.60 -9.82 -0.36
N VAL A 92 19.00 -8.72 0.04
CA VAL A 92 18.23 -7.83 -0.84
C VAL A 92 18.72 -6.39 -0.66
N PRO A 93 18.89 -5.63 -1.76
CA PRO A 93 19.18 -4.21 -1.65
C PRO A 93 17.94 -3.48 -1.13
N LEU A 94 18.09 -2.77 -0.01
CA LEU A 94 17.06 -1.91 0.55
C LEU A 94 17.59 -0.50 0.70
N GLY A 95 16.67 0.47 0.66
CA GLY A 95 16.94 1.88 0.93
C GLY A 95 15.86 2.45 1.85
N PRO A 96 15.26 3.62 1.52
CA PRO A 96 14.14 4.16 2.27
C PRO A 96 12.95 3.21 2.17
N THR A 97 12.38 2.83 3.32
CA THR A 97 11.29 1.82 3.38
C THR A 97 10.08 2.23 4.19
N ALA A 98 10.18 3.36 4.88
CA ALA A 98 9.13 3.86 5.76
C ALA A 98 9.08 5.40 5.67
N VAL A 99 7.87 5.95 5.58
CA VAL A 99 7.63 7.39 5.64
C VAL A 99 6.52 7.69 6.64
N SER A 100 6.76 8.64 7.55
CA SER A 100 5.76 9.20 8.45
C SER A 100 5.67 10.71 8.25
N VAL A 101 4.45 11.27 8.28
CA VAL A 101 4.20 12.71 8.11
C VAL A 101 3.41 13.24 9.30
N GLY A 102 3.78 14.42 9.79
CA GLY A 102 3.05 15.14 10.83
C GLY A 102 3.57 16.56 10.97
N ASP A 103 2.67 17.51 11.24
CA ASP A 103 2.98 18.92 11.50
C ASP A 103 3.91 19.57 10.45
N GLY A 104 3.70 19.25 9.16
CA GLY A 104 4.50 19.80 8.06
C GLY A 104 5.88 19.18 7.90
N VAL A 105 6.17 18.08 8.61
CA VAL A 105 7.45 17.38 8.58
C VAL A 105 7.29 15.96 8.06
N VAL A 106 8.24 15.52 7.23
CA VAL A 106 8.32 14.17 6.69
C VAL A 106 9.55 13.47 7.25
N TYR A 107 9.34 12.32 7.88
CA TYR A 107 10.37 11.45 8.44
C TYR A 107 10.53 10.21 7.55
N ILE A 108 11.74 9.99 7.04
CA ILE A 108 12.05 8.92 6.08
C ILE A 108 13.06 7.97 6.72
N GLY A 109 12.61 6.77 7.04
CA GLY A 109 13.45 5.70 7.59
C GLY A 109 14.16 4.93 6.48
N ASN A 110 15.50 4.93 6.52
CA ASN A 110 16.34 4.21 5.57
C ASN A 110 16.94 2.94 6.17
N ARG A 111 16.47 1.78 5.69
CA ARG A 111 17.01 0.48 6.11
C ARG A 111 18.38 0.17 5.51
N GLY A 112 18.72 0.78 4.38
CA GLY A 112 19.98 0.54 3.68
C GLY A 112 21.20 0.98 4.50
N ASP A 113 21.08 2.04 5.29
CA ASP A 113 22.18 2.59 6.09
C ASP A 113 21.80 2.92 7.55
N SER A 114 20.62 2.51 8.00
CA SER A 114 20.09 2.76 9.35
C SER A 114 19.97 4.25 9.70
N SER A 115 19.73 5.11 8.72
CA SER A 115 19.54 6.54 8.92
C SER A 115 18.06 6.96 8.96
N LEU A 116 17.83 8.15 9.50
CA LEU A 116 16.56 8.87 9.44
C LEU A 116 16.81 10.20 8.74
N CYS A 117 16.08 10.46 7.65
CA CYS A 117 16.08 11.76 6.99
C CYS A 117 14.81 12.53 7.39
N VAL A 118 14.96 13.83 7.61
CA VAL A 118 13.87 14.71 8.01
C VAL A 118 13.82 15.87 7.02
N ILE A 119 12.67 16.09 6.39
CA ILE A 119 12.46 17.15 5.41
C ILE A 119 11.15 17.88 5.67
N ASP A 120 11.05 19.11 5.16
CA ASP A 120 9.80 19.89 5.16
C ASP A 120 8.83 19.30 4.12
N ALA A 121 7.56 19.14 4.47
CA ALA A 121 6.54 18.51 3.61
C ALA A 121 6.19 19.35 2.36
N GLN A 122 6.47 20.65 2.38
CA GLN A 122 6.28 21.53 1.23
C GLN A 122 7.41 21.41 0.20
N SER A 123 8.51 20.71 0.54
CA SER A 123 9.65 20.48 -0.36
C SER A 123 9.29 19.73 -1.64
#